data_AF-A0A7J4AZ67-F1
#
_entry.id   AF-A0A7J4AZ67-F1
#
_cell.length_a   1.000
_cell.length_b   1.000
_cell.length_c   1.000
_cell.angle_alpha   90.00
_cell.angle_beta   90.00
_cell.angle_gamma   90.00
#
_symmetry.space_group_name_H-M   'P 1'
#
loop_
_entity.id
_entity.type
_entity.pdbx_description
1 polymer ?
#
loop_
_entity_poly.entity_id
_entity_poly.type
_entity_poly.pdbx_seq_one_letter_code
_entity_poly.pdbx_strand_id
1 'polypeptide(L)'
;KKKGDAVKLSRLGKVEEKSAAEIFSPEKVVILDPKAEEPLKPEDFAGKDAVIIGGILGDHPPKGRTTKLLTRRFPKATVRNIGKGQFSIDGAVYVAKLVSDGTPLEKIPVKKGLSLRLDEHAEVYLPYAYPLKDGKPVISQKLVKYLLSDQIVENEEELLKKG
;
A
#
# COMPACT_ATOMS: atom_id res chain seq x y z
N LYS A 1 -15.45 -12.41 -5.81
CA LYS A 1 -15.14 -11.07 -6.38
C LYS A 1 -16.17 -10.79 -7.48
N LYS A 2 -16.78 -9.61 -7.53
CA LYS A 2 -17.76 -9.31 -8.60
C LYS A 2 -16.99 -9.21 -9.92
N LYS A 3 -17.39 -9.95 -10.97
CA LYS A 3 -16.74 -9.97 -12.30
C LYS A 3 -16.46 -8.56 -12.86
N GLY A 4 -17.25 -7.56 -12.47
CA GLY A 4 -17.06 -6.16 -12.88
C GLY A 4 -15.78 -5.50 -12.37
N ASP A 5 -15.25 -5.88 -11.21
CA ASP A 5 -14.05 -5.24 -10.64
C ASP A 5 -12.79 -5.60 -11.43
N ALA A 6 -12.68 -6.87 -11.86
CA ALA A 6 -11.56 -7.35 -12.67
C ALA A 6 -11.47 -6.60 -14.01
N VAL A 7 -12.62 -6.36 -14.66
CA VAL A 7 -12.70 -5.61 -15.93
C VAL A 7 -12.31 -4.14 -15.76
N LYS A 8 -12.66 -3.51 -14.63
CA LYS A 8 -12.24 -2.15 -14.36
C LYS A 8 -10.73 -2.05 -14.12
N LEU A 9 -10.19 -2.99 -13.34
CA LEU A 9 -8.76 -3.03 -13.01
C LEU A 9 -7.88 -3.41 -14.20
N SER A 10 -8.38 -4.20 -15.16
CA SER A 10 -7.60 -4.60 -16.35
C SER A 10 -7.21 -3.42 -17.25
N ARG A 11 -7.89 -2.27 -17.10
CA ARG A 11 -7.53 -1.01 -17.77
C ARG A 11 -6.27 -0.36 -17.20
N LEU A 12 -5.89 -0.73 -15.97
CA LEU A 12 -4.75 -0.16 -15.24
C LEU A 12 -3.52 -1.09 -15.25
N GLY A 13 -3.72 -2.39 -15.47
CA GLY A 13 -2.64 -3.36 -15.50
C GLY A 13 -3.15 -4.80 -15.66
N LYS A 14 -2.22 -5.76 -15.63
CA LYS A 14 -2.56 -7.18 -15.71
C LYS A 14 -3.35 -7.61 -14.47
N VAL A 15 -4.48 -8.29 -14.69
CA VAL A 15 -5.34 -8.82 -13.62
C VAL A 15 -5.44 -10.32 -13.77
N GLU A 16 -5.24 -11.03 -12.65
CA GLU A 16 -5.34 -12.48 -12.57
C GLU A 16 -6.33 -12.86 -11.45
N GLU A 17 -7.13 -13.91 -11.68
CA GLU A 17 -7.99 -14.49 -10.63
C GLU A 17 -7.24 -15.47 -9.73
N LYS A 18 -6.11 -16.00 -10.23
CA LYS A 18 -5.21 -16.90 -9.50
C LYS A 18 -4.56 -16.20 -8.31
N SER A 19 -4.26 -16.96 -7.27
CA SER A 19 -3.44 -16.49 -6.15
C SER A 19 -2.04 -16.11 -6.64
N ALA A 20 -1.41 -15.12 -6.00
CA ALA A 20 0.00 -14.82 -6.26
C ALA A 20 0.90 -16.04 -6.04
N ALA A 21 0.52 -16.96 -5.13
CA ALA A 21 1.27 -18.19 -4.85
C ALA A 21 1.17 -19.23 -5.98
N GLU A 22 0.20 -19.09 -6.88
CA GLU A 22 0.06 -19.92 -8.09
C GLU A 22 0.80 -19.31 -9.29
N ILE A 23 1.20 -18.04 -9.20
CA ILE A 23 1.83 -17.29 -10.29
C ILE A 23 3.35 -17.20 -10.07
N PHE A 24 3.79 -16.99 -8.83
CA PHE A 24 5.19 -16.76 -8.50
C PHE A 24 5.72 -17.82 -7.54
N SER A 25 6.93 -18.30 -7.80
CA SER A 25 7.65 -19.17 -6.87
C SER A 25 8.01 -18.39 -5.59
N PRO A 26 7.79 -18.95 -4.39
CA PRO A 26 8.03 -18.22 -3.14
C PRO A 26 9.45 -17.64 -2.99
N GLU A 27 10.47 -18.39 -3.39
CA GLU A 27 11.88 -17.95 -3.35
C GLU A 27 12.19 -16.77 -4.28
N LYS A 28 11.32 -16.50 -5.26
CA LYS A 28 11.45 -15.42 -6.25
C LYS A 28 10.70 -14.15 -5.86
N VAL A 29 10.10 -14.07 -4.69
CA VAL A 29 9.32 -12.90 -4.28
C VAL A 29 9.81 -12.25 -2.99
N VAL A 30 9.56 -10.95 -2.90
CA VAL A 30 9.61 -10.17 -1.66
C VAL A 30 8.19 -9.85 -1.24
N ILE A 31 7.83 -10.08 0.03
CA ILE A 31 6.53 -9.74 0.60
C ILE A 31 6.71 -8.58 1.56
N LEU A 32 5.96 -7.50 1.36
CA LEU A 32 5.90 -6.40 2.32
C LEU A 32 4.87 -6.73 3.40
N ASP A 33 5.35 -7.03 4.60
CA ASP A 33 4.52 -7.30 5.78
C ASP A 33 4.96 -6.36 6.91
N PRO A 34 4.08 -5.43 7.38
CA PRO A 34 4.38 -4.55 8.49
C PRO A 34 4.77 -5.26 9.79
N LYS A 35 4.44 -6.56 9.93
CA LYS A 35 4.81 -7.39 11.07
C LYS A 35 6.13 -8.16 10.91
N ALA A 36 6.79 -8.07 9.77
CA ALA A 36 8.09 -8.71 9.58
C ALA A 36 9.13 -8.07 10.50
N GLU A 37 10.04 -8.89 11.03
CA GLU A 37 11.09 -8.44 11.95
C GLU A 37 12.16 -7.62 11.24
N GLU A 38 12.55 -8.03 10.04
CA GLU A 38 13.64 -7.40 9.30
C GLU A 38 13.16 -6.29 8.36
N PRO A 39 13.85 -5.13 8.32
CA PRO A 39 13.59 -4.07 7.35
C PRO A 39 14.03 -4.48 5.95
N LEU A 40 13.32 -4.00 4.93
CA LEU A 40 13.64 -4.18 3.53
C LEU A 40 14.99 -3.54 3.19
N LYS A 41 15.84 -4.28 2.47
CA LYS A 41 17.16 -3.82 2.03
C LYS A 41 17.32 -3.97 0.51
N PRO A 42 18.22 -3.21 -0.14
CA PRO A 42 18.47 -3.37 -1.58
C PRO A 42 18.84 -4.80 -1.98
N GLU A 43 19.60 -5.51 -1.15
CA GLU A 43 20.07 -6.87 -1.43
C GLU A 43 18.92 -7.90 -1.47
N ASP A 44 17.78 -7.60 -0.82
CA ASP A 44 16.61 -8.49 -0.82
C ASP A 44 16.00 -8.67 -2.21
N PHE A 45 16.29 -7.75 -3.14
CA PHE A 45 15.80 -7.79 -4.52
C PHE A 45 16.67 -8.64 -5.46
N ALA A 46 17.85 -9.08 -5.02
CA ALA A 46 18.74 -9.89 -5.84
C ALA A 46 18.08 -11.23 -6.22
N GLY A 47 17.93 -11.47 -7.52
CA GLY A 47 17.34 -12.71 -8.04
C GLY A 47 15.83 -12.88 -7.80
N LYS A 48 15.13 -11.79 -7.44
CA LYS A 48 13.66 -11.74 -7.26
C LYS A 48 12.96 -11.22 -8.51
N ASP A 49 11.78 -11.76 -8.77
CA ASP A 49 10.97 -11.46 -9.95
C ASP A 49 9.79 -10.53 -9.60
N ALA A 50 9.34 -10.51 -8.33
CA ALA A 50 8.20 -9.70 -7.92
C ALA A 50 8.23 -9.24 -6.46
N VAL A 51 7.56 -8.12 -6.20
CA VAL A 51 7.18 -7.67 -4.85
C VAL A 51 5.68 -7.87 -4.69
N ILE A 52 5.28 -8.53 -3.61
CA ILE A 52 3.87 -8.72 -3.25
C ILE A 52 3.51 -7.74 -2.13
N ILE A 53 2.52 -6.90 -2.41
CA ILE A 53 1.98 -5.91 -1.49
C ILE A 53 0.52 -6.27 -1.21
N GLY A 54 0.18 -6.43 0.07
CA GLY A 54 -1.18 -6.78 0.47
C GLY A 54 -2.20 -5.70 0.05
N GLY A 55 -3.24 -6.09 -0.68
CA GLY A 55 -4.31 -5.19 -1.14
C GLY A 55 -5.41 -4.92 -0.12
N ILE A 56 -5.19 -5.21 1.16
CA ILE A 56 -6.19 -4.97 2.20
C ILE A 56 -6.00 -3.55 2.69
N LEU A 57 -7.01 -2.71 2.42
CA LEU A 57 -7.06 -1.36 2.97
C LEU A 57 -6.88 -1.45 4.48
N GLY A 58 -5.90 -0.68 4.94
CA GLY A 58 -5.45 -0.74 6.30
C GLY A 58 -6.56 -0.33 7.29
N ASP A 59 -6.39 -0.73 8.53
CA ASP A 59 -7.27 -0.38 9.65
C ASP A 59 -6.42 0.40 10.67
N HIS A 60 -7.04 1.25 11.48
CA HIS A 60 -6.33 1.95 12.54
C HIS A 60 -6.92 1.55 13.90
N PRO A 61 -6.24 0.68 14.67
CA PRO A 61 -4.89 0.14 14.48
C PRO A 61 -4.78 -1.03 13.47
N PRO A 62 -3.58 -1.32 12.91
CA PRO A 62 -3.39 -2.42 11.97
C PRO A 62 -3.78 -3.80 12.52
N LYS A 63 -4.65 -4.53 11.79
CA LYS A 63 -5.14 -5.86 12.19
C LYS A 63 -4.24 -7.06 11.80
N GLY A 64 -3.07 -6.81 11.18
CA GLY A 64 -2.11 -7.87 10.79
C GLY A 64 -2.66 -8.88 9.78
N ARG A 65 -3.51 -8.43 8.84
CA ARG A 65 -4.19 -9.29 7.88
C ARG A 65 -3.24 -9.88 6.83
N THR A 66 -2.18 -9.15 6.44
CA THR A 66 -1.16 -9.63 5.50
C THR A 66 -0.51 -10.93 5.97
N THR A 67 -0.06 -10.99 7.23
CA THR A 67 0.55 -12.19 7.80
C THR A 67 -0.39 -13.40 7.75
N LYS A 68 -1.67 -13.19 8.10
CA LYS A 68 -2.69 -14.25 8.16
C LYS A 68 -3.08 -14.78 6.78
N LEU A 69 -3.18 -13.90 5.79
CA LEU A 69 -3.81 -14.22 4.50
C LEU A 69 -2.82 -14.42 3.36
N LEU A 70 -1.59 -13.89 3.48
CA LEU A 70 -0.58 -13.92 2.44
C LEU A 70 0.70 -14.60 2.93
N THR A 71 1.38 -14.04 3.93
CA THR A 71 2.73 -14.45 4.33
C THR A 71 2.82 -15.95 4.66
N ARG A 72 1.83 -16.49 5.39
CA ARG A 72 1.77 -17.93 5.73
C ARG A 72 1.65 -18.88 4.52
N ARG A 73 1.20 -18.38 3.36
CA ARG A 73 1.08 -19.15 2.12
C ARG A 73 2.37 -19.16 1.29
N PHE A 74 3.40 -18.45 1.76
CA PHE A 74 4.69 -18.26 1.09
C PHE A 74 5.87 -18.59 2.02
N PRO A 75 6.06 -19.87 2.40
CA PRO A 75 7.00 -20.26 3.45
C PRO A 75 8.48 -20.01 3.14
N LYS A 76 8.85 -19.70 1.89
CA LYS A 76 10.22 -19.40 1.44
C LYS A 76 10.39 -18.00 0.86
N ALA A 77 9.38 -17.14 0.98
CA ALA A 77 9.49 -15.77 0.51
C ALA A 77 10.38 -14.94 1.43
N THR A 78 11.05 -13.95 0.84
CA THR A 78 11.70 -12.91 1.61
C THR A 78 10.61 -11.99 2.15
N VAL A 79 10.44 -11.94 3.47
CA VAL A 79 9.39 -11.11 4.11
C VAL A 79 10.05 -9.96 4.85
N ARG A 80 9.63 -8.73 4.56
CA ARG A 80 10.25 -7.51 5.07
C ARG A 80 9.23 -6.46 5.47
N ASN A 81 9.59 -5.65 6.47
CA ASN A 81 8.88 -4.42 6.78
C ASN A 81 9.52 -3.24 6.03
N ILE A 82 8.78 -2.14 5.92
CA ILE A 82 9.25 -0.90 5.28
C ILE A 82 9.38 0.24 6.31
N GLY A 83 9.74 -0.12 7.54
CA GLY A 83 9.87 0.81 8.65
C GLY A 83 8.61 0.96 9.49
N LYS A 84 8.66 1.90 10.44
CA LYS A 84 7.60 2.11 11.43
C LYS A 84 6.43 2.90 10.85
N GLY A 85 5.22 2.43 11.13
CA GLY A 85 3.97 3.08 10.73
C GLY A 85 3.23 2.30 9.65
N GLN A 86 2.04 2.80 9.33
CA GLN A 86 1.16 2.17 8.35
C GLN A 86 1.21 2.97 7.05
N PHE A 87 1.72 2.38 5.99
CA PHE A 87 1.78 3.01 4.68
C PHE A 87 0.49 2.72 3.89
N SER A 88 0.10 3.64 3.02
CA SER A 88 -0.84 3.34 1.95
C SER A 88 -0.19 2.40 0.91
N ILE A 89 -1.00 1.78 0.04
CA ILE A 89 -0.49 0.83 -0.96
C ILE A 89 0.48 1.54 -1.92
N ASP A 90 0.13 2.73 -2.41
CA ASP A 90 0.98 3.56 -3.28
C ASP A 90 2.28 4.00 -2.56
N GLY A 91 2.18 4.36 -1.28
CA GLY A 91 3.36 4.65 -0.45
C GLY A 91 4.30 3.44 -0.31
N ALA A 92 3.75 2.25 -0.07
CA ALA A 92 4.52 1.01 0.04
C ALA A 92 5.17 0.62 -1.30
N VAL A 93 4.46 0.77 -2.42
CA VAL A 93 5.01 0.56 -3.77
C VAL A 93 6.19 1.52 -4.01
N TYR A 94 6.04 2.80 -3.66
CA TYR A 94 7.08 3.79 -3.86
C TYR A 94 8.33 3.50 -3.02
N VAL A 95 8.16 3.14 -1.74
CA VAL A 95 9.28 2.73 -0.88
C VAL A 95 10.00 1.52 -1.46
N ALA A 96 9.27 0.47 -1.85
CA ALA A 96 9.89 -0.72 -2.43
C ALA A 96 10.66 -0.41 -3.71
N LYS A 97 10.16 0.50 -4.55
CA LYS A 97 10.84 0.95 -5.78
C LYS A 97 12.15 1.70 -5.46
N LEU A 98 12.14 2.60 -4.49
CA LEU A 98 13.38 3.30 -4.09
C LEU A 98 14.43 2.34 -3.54
N VAL A 99 14.01 1.38 -2.72
CA VAL A 99 14.94 0.38 -2.18
C VAL A 99 15.46 -0.56 -3.26
N SER A 100 14.62 -0.98 -4.21
CA SER A 100 15.07 -1.77 -5.37
C SER A 100 16.07 -1.02 -6.25
N ASP A 101 16.00 0.32 -6.26
CA ASP A 101 16.93 1.18 -7.00
C ASP A 101 18.23 1.48 -6.22
N GLY A 102 18.42 0.83 -5.07
CA GLY A 102 19.64 0.92 -4.27
C GLY A 102 19.58 1.94 -3.13
N THR A 103 18.44 2.61 -2.89
CA THR A 103 18.31 3.53 -1.76
C THR A 103 18.12 2.75 -0.46
N PRO A 104 19.00 2.85 0.54
CA PRO A 104 18.77 2.24 1.84
C PRO A 104 17.48 2.78 2.49
N LEU A 105 16.71 1.91 3.12
CA LEU A 105 15.39 2.24 3.66
C LEU A 105 15.44 3.42 4.65
N GLU A 106 16.47 3.47 5.50
CA GLU A 106 16.70 4.51 6.48
C GLU A 106 16.98 5.89 5.87
N LYS A 107 17.36 5.95 4.59
CA LYS A 107 17.55 7.21 3.86
C LYS A 107 16.27 7.74 3.22
N ILE A 108 15.17 6.98 3.25
CA ILE A 108 13.90 7.41 2.67
C ILE A 108 13.17 8.29 3.71
N PRO A 109 13.02 9.60 3.47
CA PRO A 109 12.30 10.46 4.38
C PRO A 109 10.81 10.10 4.42
N VAL A 110 10.23 10.08 5.62
CA VAL A 110 8.83 9.71 5.85
C VAL A 110 8.15 10.74 6.74
N LYS A 111 7.00 11.25 6.29
CA LYS A 111 6.09 12.05 7.12
C LYS A 111 5.00 11.15 7.69
N LYS A 112 4.74 11.27 9.01
CA LYS A 112 3.63 10.60 9.68
C LYS A 112 2.43 11.54 9.72
N GLY A 113 1.29 11.06 9.23
CA GLY A 113 0.07 11.83 9.17
C GLY A 113 0.07 12.84 8.02
N LEU A 114 -1.10 13.02 7.42
CA LEU A 114 -1.36 14.08 6.45
C LEU A 114 -2.70 14.73 6.74
N SER A 115 -2.65 16.00 7.10
CA SER A 115 -3.82 16.87 7.24
C SER A 115 -4.11 17.55 5.90
N LEU A 116 -5.35 17.43 5.44
CA LEU A 116 -5.88 18.07 4.23
C LEU A 116 -7.01 19.00 4.66
N ARG A 117 -6.80 20.30 4.53
CA ARG A 117 -7.79 21.32 4.89
C ARG A 117 -8.84 21.44 3.79
N LEU A 118 -10.12 21.26 4.13
CA LEU A 118 -11.24 21.45 3.20
C LEU A 118 -11.60 22.93 3.13
N ASP A 119 -11.80 23.55 4.28
CA ASP A 119 -12.16 24.95 4.43
C ASP A 119 -11.67 25.49 5.80
N GLU A 120 -12.24 26.61 6.25
CA GLU A 120 -11.85 27.22 7.52
C GLU A 120 -12.22 26.37 8.76
N HIS A 121 -13.19 25.47 8.63
CA HIS A 121 -13.83 24.72 9.71
C HIS A 121 -13.58 23.21 9.65
N ALA A 122 -13.18 22.67 8.51
CA ALA A 122 -13.03 21.23 8.29
C ALA A 122 -11.64 20.81 7.79
N GLU A 123 -11.16 19.69 8.34
CA GLU A 123 -9.90 19.04 7.98
C GLU A 123 -10.09 17.52 7.91
N VAL A 124 -9.53 16.89 6.87
CA VAL A 124 -9.38 15.44 6.78
C VAL A 124 -7.97 15.07 7.23
N TYR A 125 -7.88 14.25 8.28
CA TYR A 125 -6.63 13.70 8.77
C TYR A 125 -6.44 12.25 8.30
N LEU A 126 -5.35 11.99 7.59
CA LEU A 126 -4.98 10.66 7.11
C LEU A 126 -3.85 10.09 7.99
N PRO A 127 -4.10 9.08 8.85
CA PRO A 127 -3.14 8.57 9.83
C PRO A 127 -2.13 7.56 9.23
N TYR A 128 -1.60 7.86 8.05
CA TYR A 128 -0.64 7.00 7.34
C TYR A 128 0.78 7.58 7.37
N ALA A 129 1.76 6.71 7.12
CA ALA A 129 3.13 7.09 6.80
C ALA A 129 3.25 7.34 5.29
N TYR A 130 3.82 8.49 4.93
CA TYR A 130 4.01 8.92 3.55
C TYR A 130 5.50 9.09 3.27
N PRO A 131 6.09 8.32 2.33
CA PRO A 131 7.43 8.63 1.86
C PRO A 131 7.42 9.98 1.15
N LEU A 132 8.52 10.73 1.25
CA LEU A 132 8.63 12.05 0.61
C LEU A 132 9.40 11.96 -0.71
N LYS A 133 8.92 12.71 -1.69
CA LYS A 133 9.62 13.04 -2.93
C LYS A 133 9.74 14.54 -3.01
N ASP A 134 10.97 15.07 -3.07
CA ASP A 134 11.26 16.51 -3.10
C ASP A 134 10.56 17.28 -1.95
N GLY A 135 10.59 16.68 -0.75
CA GLY A 135 9.94 17.23 0.46
C GLY A 135 8.42 17.09 0.52
N LYS A 136 7.77 16.54 -0.52
CA LYS A 136 6.31 16.40 -0.58
C LYS A 136 5.87 14.95 -0.35
N PRO A 137 4.78 14.71 0.42
CA PRO A 137 4.20 13.38 0.57
C PRO A 137 3.83 12.75 -0.76
N VAL A 138 4.27 11.51 -0.99
CA VAL A 138 3.82 10.71 -2.13
C VAL A 138 2.40 10.22 -1.84
N ILE A 139 1.43 10.85 -2.50
CA ILE A 139 0.01 10.52 -2.43
C ILE A 139 -0.63 10.83 -3.78
N SER A 140 -1.61 10.02 -4.19
CA SER A 140 -2.40 10.29 -5.40
C SER A 140 -3.08 11.66 -5.35
N GLN A 141 -2.78 12.51 -6.33
CA GLN A 141 -3.44 13.82 -6.47
C GLN A 141 -4.93 13.68 -6.75
N LYS A 142 -5.37 12.58 -7.39
CA LYS A 142 -6.80 12.30 -7.57
C LYS A 142 -7.47 11.98 -6.24
N LEU A 143 -6.79 11.26 -5.35
CA LEU A 143 -7.29 11.00 -4.00
C LEU A 143 -7.41 12.30 -3.21
N VAL A 144 -6.39 13.16 -3.22
CA VAL A 144 -6.45 14.47 -2.55
C VAL A 144 -7.64 15.30 -3.06
N LYS A 145 -7.82 15.40 -4.38
CA LYS A 145 -8.96 16.11 -4.97
C LYS A 145 -10.30 15.51 -4.56
N TYR A 146 -10.42 14.19 -4.53
CA TYR A 146 -11.64 13.50 -4.09
C TYR A 146 -11.96 13.80 -2.61
N LEU A 147 -10.96 13.69 -1.73
CA LEU A 147 -11.12 13.97 -0.29
C LEU A 147 -11.47 15.43 0.01
N LEU A 148 -11.09 16.35 -0.87
CA LEU A 148 -11.38 17.78 -0.77
C LEU A 148 -12.62 18.20 -1.55
N SER A 149 -13.41 17.25 -2.06
CA SER A 149 -14.63 17.52 -2.83
C SER A 149 -15.86 17.00 -2.13
N ASP A 150 -17.02 17.58 -2.41
CA ASP A 150 -18.32 17.12 -1.89
C ASP A 150 -18.68 15.69 -2.33
N GLN A 151 -17.97 15.14 -3.33
CA GLN A 151 -18.16 13.78 -3.81
C GLN A 151 -18.00 12.75 -2.68
N ILE A 152 -17.12 13.01 -1.70
CA ILE A 152 -16.97 12.09 -0.57
C ILE A 152 -18.24 12.01 0.26
N VAL A 153 -18.89 13.15 0.52
CA VAL A 153 -20.13 13.23 1.30
C VAL A 153 -21.25 12.52 0.56
N GLU A 154 -21.41 12.80 -0.74
CA GLU A 154 -22.41 12.15 -1.59
C GLU A 154 -22.22 10.63 -1.63
N ASN A 155 -20.96 10.18 -1.74
CA ASN A 155 -20.63 8.75 -1.80
C ASN A 155 -20.88 8.06 -0.46
N GLU A 156 -20.55 8.71 0.66
CA GLU A 156 -20.85 8.19 2.00
C GLU A 156 -22.35 8.11 2.25
N GLU A 157 -23.12 9.13 1.88
CA GLU A 157 -24.58 9.10 1.97
C GLU A 157 -25.19 7.96 1.16
N GLU A 158 -24.73 7.74 -0.07
CA GLU A 158 -25.19 6.62 -0.89
C GLU A 158 -24.89 5.27 -0.25
N LEU A 159 -23.71 5.11 0.36
CA LEU A 159 -23.34 3.88 1.05
C LEU A 159 -24.24 3.61 2.25
N LEU A 160 -24.57 4.65 3.03
CA LEU A 160 -25.51 4.54 4.16
C LEU A 160 -26.93 4.20 3.70
N LYS A 161 -27.38 4.75 2.56
CA LYS A 161 -28.70 4.45 1.96
C LYS A 161 -28.78 3.03 1.40
N LYS A 162 -27.66 2.42 1.01
CA LYS A 162 -27.56 1.08 0.42
C LYS A 162 -27.29 -0.04 1.45
N GLY A 163 -27.43 0.26 2.75
CA GLY A 163 -27.19 -0.66 3.88
C GLY A 163 -27.67 -2.08 3.66
#